data_AF-A0A0W7WLG1-F1
#
_entry.id   AF-A0A0W7WLG1-F1
#
_cell.length_a   1.000
_cell.length_b   1.000
_cell.length_c   1.000
_cell.angle_alpha   90.00
_cell.angle_beta   90.00
_cell.angle_gamma   90.00
#
_symmetry.space_group_name_H-M   'P 1'
#
loop_
_entity.id
_entity.type
_entity.pdbx_description
1 polymer ?
#
loop_
_entity_poly.entity_id
_entity_poly.type
_entity_poly.pdbx_seq_one_letter_code
_entity_poly.pdbx_strand_id
1 'polypeptide(L)'
;MILTLILGIAAGAGARPAVPHVTEALIRFIGVENLPGSEDRQVASLLACLLAGSVVLALVGEPGRLVLFVLGAGLGYFQQALREVYLNRGR
;
A
#
# COMPACT_ATOMS: atom_id res chain seq x y z
N MET A 1 13.50 11.97 -6.96
CA MET A 1 14.23 11.11 -5.97
C MET A 1 13.61 11.08 -4.59
N ILE A 2 13.71 12.15 -3.79
CA ILE A 2 13.14 12.18 -2.43
C ILE A 2 11.61 12.16 -2.50
N LEU A 3 11.03 12.91 -3.44
CA LEU A 3 9.60 12.90 -3.75
C LEU A 3 9.05 11.49 -4.03
N THR A 4 9.75 10.72 -4.87
CA THR A 4 9.42 9.35 -5.25
C THR A 4 9.32 8.43 -4.02
N LEU A 5 10.24 8.62 -3.07
CA LEU A 5 10.30 7.87 -1.82
C LEU A 5 9.19 8.27 -0.84
N ILE A 6 8.96 9.58 -0.68
CA ILE A 6 7.88 10.14 0.15
C ILE A 6 6.52 9.67 -0.36
N LEU A 7 6.31 9.71 -1.68
CA LEU A 7 5.08 9.24 -2.31
C LEU A 7 4.87 7.73 -2.09
N GLY A 8 5.95 6.94 -2.17
CA GLY A 8 5.92 5.52 -1.82
C GLY A 8 5.51 5.30 -0.37
N ILE A 9 6.18 5.93 0.59
CA ILE A 9 5.88 5.80 2.03
C ILE A 9 4.42 6.20 2.31
N ALA A 10 3.94 7.29 1.72
CA ALA A 10 2.56 7.73 1.86
C ALA A 10 1.56 6.72 1.28
N ALA A 11 1.84 6.15 0.11
CA ALA A 11 1.01 5.10 -0.50
C ALA A 11 0.97 3.83 0.36
N GLY A 12 2.12 3.43 0.93
CA GLY A 12 2.22 2.30 1.84
C GLY A 12 1.46 2.50 3.15
N ALA A 13 1.63 3.67 3.78
CA ALA A 13 0.92 4.02 5.01
C ALA A 13 -0.60 4.15 4.79
N GLY A 14 -1.01 4.64 3.61
CA GLY A 14 -2.41 4.77 3.22
C GLY A 14 -3.10 3.44 2.90
N ALA A 15 -2.36 2.36 2.64
CA ALA A 15 -2.94 1.08 2.24
C ALA A 15 -3.77 0.40 3.34
N ARG A 16 -3.40 0.53 4.63
CA ARG A 16 -4.18 0.01 5.77
C ARG A 16 -5.54 0.73 5.95
N PRO A 17 -5.61 2.07 6.00
CA PRO A 17 -6.89 2.77 6.07
C PRO A 17 -7.71 2.70 4.78
N ALA A 18 -7.08 2.36 3.64
CA ALA A 18 -7.79 2.13 2.38
C ALA A 18 -8.50 0.77 2.29
N VAL A 19 -8.19 -0.20 3.16
CA VAL A 19 -8.82 -1.54 3.20
C VAL A 19 -10.35 -1.50 3.15
N PRO A 20 -11.08 -0.73 4.00
CA PRO A 20 -12.55 -0.70 3.94
C PRO A 20 -13.08 -0.22 2.59
N HIS A 21 -12.49 0.84 2.01
CA HIS A 21 -12.90 1.40 0.72
C HIS A 21 -12.63 0.44 -0.44
N VAL A 22 -11.48 -0.25 -0.43
CA VAL A 22 -11.13 -1.24 -1.45
C VAL A 22 -11.99 -2.50 -1.31
N THR A 23 -12.31 -2.90 -0.08
CA THR A 23 -13.22 -4.02 0.20
C THR A 23 -14.63 -3.72 -0.31
N GLU A 24 -15.12 -2.50 -0.11
CA GLU A 24 -16.42 -2.05 -0.62
C GLU A 24 -16.48 -2.02 -2.15
N ALA A 25 -15.39 -1.56 -2.80
CA ALA A 25 -15.25 -1.67 -4.25
C ALA A 25 -15.24 -3.14 -4.72
N LEU A 26 -14.51 -4.03 -4.03
CA LEU A 26 -14.52 -5.47 -4.31
C LEU A 26 -15.92 -6.05 -4.16
N ILE A 27 -16.64 -5.74 -3.07
CA ILE A 27 -18.02 -6.17 -2.83
C ILE A 27 -18.91 -5.80 -4.02
N ARG A 28 -18.76 -4.58 -4.55
CA ARG A 28 -19.56 -4.10 -5.67
C ARG A 28 -19.25 -4.80 -7.00
N PHE A 29 -18.01 -5.30 -7.19
CA PHE A 29 -17.56 -5.91 -8.44
C PHE A 29 -17.71 -7.44 -8.47
N ILE A 30 -17.34 -8.13 -7.40
CA ILE A 30 -17.29 -9.61 -7.33
C ILE A 30 -18.34 -10.22 -6.39
N GLY A 31 -19.08 -9.38 -5.66
CA GLY A 31 -20.10 -9.82 -4.71
C GLY A 31 -19.51 -10.28 -3.38
N VAL A 32 -20.35 -10.28 -2.33
CA VAL A 32 -19.95 -10.63 -0.96
C VAL A 32 -19.51 -12.10 -0.85
N GLU A 33 -20.12 -12.99 -1.65
CA GLU A 33 -19.85 -14.44 -1.63
C GLU A 33 -18.45 -14.81 -2.12
N ASN A 34 -17.80 -13.95 -2.91
CA ASN A 34 -16.45 -14.16 -3.42
C ASN A 34 -15.40 -13.26 -2.74
N LEU A 35 -15.74 -12.64 -1.60
CA LEU A 35 -14.80 -11.80 -0.86
C LEU A 35 -13.61 -12.64 -0.39
N PRO A 36 -12.37 -12.25 -0.75
CA PRO A 36 -11.18 -12.95 -0.31
C PRO A 36 -10.93 -12.72 1.20
N GLY A 37 -9.96 -13.44 1.77
CA GLY A 37 -9.67 -13.42 3.21
C GLY A 37 -9.23 -12.04 3.72
N SER A 38 -9.14 -11.87 5.04
CA SER A 38 -8.71 -10.61 5.65
C SER A 38 -7.30 -10.20 5.22
N GLU A 39 -6.39 -11.16 5.08
CA GLU A 39 -5.02 -10.94 4.60
C GLU A 39 -5.01 -10.52 3.12
N ASP A 40 -5.78 -11.24 2.28
CA ASP A 40 -5.91 -10.94 0.85
C ASP A 40 -6.50 -9.55 0.58
N ARG A 41 -7.43 -9.08 1.42
CA ARG A 41 -7.99 -7.72 1.32
C ARG A 41 -6.95 -6.64 1.61
N GLN A 42 -6.02 -6.89 2.53
CA GLN A 42 -4.92 -5.97 2.82
C GLN A 42 -3.90 -5.95 1.68
N VAL A 43 -3.62 -7.11 1.07
CA VAL A 43 -2.79 -7.20 -0.13
C VAL A 43 -3.46 -6.47 -1.30
N ALA A 44 -4.77 -6.65 -1.49
CA ALA A 44 -5.53 -5.96 -2.53
C ALA A 44 -5.53 -4.44 -2.33
N SER A 45 -5.65 -3.95 -1.10
CA SER A 45 -5.59 -2.50 -0.83
C SER A 45 -4.19 -1.93 -1.04
N LEU A 46 -3.14 -2.68 -0.68
CA LEU A 46 -1.75 -2.32 -0.98
C LEU A 46 -1.52 -2.25 -2.49
N LEU A 47 -2.00 -3.24 -3.25
CA LEU A 47 -1.94 -3.26 -4.71
C LEU A 47 -2.66 -2.07 -5.33
N ALA A 48 -3.87 -1.74 -4.84
CA ALA A 48 -4.62 -0.58 -5.30
C ALA A 48 -3.88 0.74 -5.04
N CYS A 49 -3.29 0.91 -3.85
CA CYS A 49 -2.47 2.08 -3.53
C CYS A 49 -1.19 2.15 -4.37
N LEU A 50 -0.54 1.01 -4.65
CA LEU A 50 0.62 0.93 -5.52
C LEU A 50 0.27 1.29 -6.97
N LEU A 51 -0.85 0.79 -7.50
CA LEU A 51 -1.35 1.15 -8.82
C LEU A 51 -1.70 2.65 -8.91
N ALA A 52 -2.40 3.18 -7.90
CA ALA A 52 -2.71 4.61 -7.87
C ALA A 52 -1.44 5.47 -7.85
N GLY A 53 -0.47 5.13 -7.00
CA GLY A 53 0.79 5.87 -6.93
C GLY A 53 1.70 5.68 -8.15
N SER A 54 1.65 4.53 -8.83
CA SER A 54 2.38 4.32 -10.09
C SER A 54 1.79 5.16 -11.22
N VAL A 55 0.47 5.33 -11.29
CA VAL A 55 -0.20 6.25 -12.22
C VAL A 55 0.22 7.70 -11.95
N VAL A 56 0.26 8.13 -10.67
CA VAL A 56 0.73 9.47 -10.31
C VAL A 56 2.19 9.68 -10.72
N LEU A 57 3.06 8.68 -10.52
CA LEU A 57 4.47 8.74 -10.93
C LEU A 57 4.65 8.79 -12.45
N ALA A 58 3.83 8.06 -13.19
CA ALA A 58 3.81 8.12 -14.65
C ALA A 58 3.42 9.52 -15.15
N LEU A 59 2.42 10.16 -14.53
CA LEU A 59 1.99 11.53 -14.85
C LEU A 59 3.04 12.60 -14.53
N VAL A 60 3.87 12.38 -13.51
CA VAL A 60 4.95 13.29 -13.12
C VAL A 60 6.18 13.16 -14.04
N GLY A 61 6.24 12.14 -14.90
CA GLY A 61 7.34 11.98 -15.85
C GLY A 61 8.65 11.50 -15.20
N GLU A 62 8.60 10.83 -14.04
CA GLU A 62 9.74 10.11 -13.45
C GLU A 62 9.63 8.57 -13.65
N PRO A 63 9.68 8.04 -14.89
CA PRO A 63 9.49 6.61 -15.15
C PRO A 63 10.61 5.72 -14.59
N GLY A 64 11.76 6.29 -14.23
CA GLY A 64 12.96 5.54 -13.90
C GLY A 64 13.06 4.99 -12.46
N ARG A 65 12.07 5.21 -11.59
CA ARG A 65 12.26 4.97 -10.13
C ARG A 65 11.12 4.21 -9.45
N LEU A 66 10.44 3.35 -10.20
CA LEU A 66 9.45 2.39 -9.69
C LEU A 66 9.97 1.57 -8.50
N VAL A 67 11.26 1.19 -8.51
CA VAL A 67 11.89 0.42 -7.42
C VAL A 67 11.87 1.20 -6.09
N LEU A 68 12.21 2.48 -6.10
CA LEU A 68 12.21 3.32 -4.88
C LEU A 68 10.79 3.59 -4.38
N PHE A 69 9.83 3.70 -5.30
CA PHE A 69 8.43 3.84 -4.96
C PHE A 69 7.88 2.57 -4.29
N VAL A 70 8.14 1.39 -4.86
CA VAL A 70 7.73 0.10 -4.28
C VAL A 70 8.41 -0.16 -2.94
N LEU A 71 9.70 0.15 -2.81
CA LEU A 71 10.42 0.04 -1.53
C LEU A 71 9.85 1.00 -0.47
N GLY A 72 9.56 2.25 -0.84
CA GLY A 72 8.92 3.22 0.04
C GLY A 72 7.52 2.75 0.49
N ALA A 73 6.72 2.21 -0.42
CA ALA A 73 5.40 1.68 -0.13
C ALA A 73 5.44 0.43 0.76
N GLY A 74 6.39 -0.48 0.53
CA GLY A 74 6.64 -1.60 1.45
C GLY A 74 7.01 -1.10 2.85
N LEU A 75 7.92 -0.14 2.95
CA LEU A 75 8.33 0.47 4.22
C LEU A 75 7.16 1.13 4.96
N GLY A 76 6.34 1.92 4.27
CA GLY A 76 5.17 2.57 4.86
C GLY A 76 4.11 1.57 5.32
N TYR A 77 3.88 0.52 4.53
CA TYR A 77 2.90 -0.53 4.86
C TYR A 77 3.31 -1.36 6.07
N PHE A 78 4.59 -1.75 6.14
CA PHE A 78 5.14 -2.55 7.25
C PHE A 78 5.61 -1.68 8.43
N GLN A 79 5.49 -0.36 8.38
CA GLN A 79 5.98 0.54 9.44
C GLN A 79 5.45 0.16 10.82
N GLN A 80 4.15 -0.16 10.94
CA GLN A 80 3.56 -0.54 12.23
C GLN A 80 4.07 -1.90 12.73
N ALA A 81 4.21 -2.89 11.86
CA ALA A 81 4.75 -4.21 12.21
C ALA A 81 6.24 -4.13 12.59
N LEU A 82 7.04 -3.34 11.85
CA LEU A 82 8.43 -3.07 12.16
C LEU A 82 8.58 -2.35 13.50
N ARG A 83 7.69 -1.38 13.79
CA ARG A 83 7.66 -0.66 15.06
C ARG A 83 7.32 -1.59 16.22
N GLU A 84 6.32 -2.46 16.06
CA GLU A 84 5.95 -3.45 17.08
C GLU A 84 7.07 -4.46 17.33
N VAL A 85 7.70 -4.99 16.29
CA VAL A 85 8.86 -5.88 16.42
C VAL A 85 10.00 -5.16 17.14
N TYR A 86 10.29 -3.90 16.80
CA TYR A 86 11.35 -3.13 17.45
C TYR A 86 11.05 -2.84 18.93
N LEU A 87 9.81 -2.50 19.26
CA LEU A 87 9.35 -2.25 20.63
C LEU A 87 9.35 -3.55 21.48
N ASN A 88 8.97 -4.68 20.89
CA ASN A 88 8.96 -5.97 21.59
C ASN A 88 10.35 -6.62 21.67
N ARG A 89 11.31 -6.23 20.84
CA ARG A 89 12.69 -6.71 20.89
C ARG A 89 13.50 -6.15 22.07
N GLY A 90 12.96 -5.13 22.75
CA GLY A 90 13.53 -4.53 23.97
C GLY A 90 12.95 -5.04 25.29
N ARG A 91 12.06 -6.06 25.26
CA ARG A 91 11.58 -6.78 26.44
C ARG A 91 12.13 -8.19 26.45
#